data_AF-A0A2E7MKJ1-F1
#
_entry.id   AF-A0A2E7MKJ1-F1
#
_cell.length_a   1.000
_cell.length_b   1.000
_cell.length_c   1.000
_cell.angle_alpha   90.00
_cell.angle_beta   90.00
_cell.angle_gamma   90.00
#
_symmetry.space_group_name_H-M   'P 1'
#
loop_
_entity.id
_entity.type
_entity.pdbx_description
1 polymer ?
#
loop_
_entity_poly.entity_id
_entity_poly.type
_entity_poly.pdbx_seq_one_letter_code
_entity_poly.pdbx_strand_id
1 'polypeptide(L)'
;MRNLVEGQVPRNLRRYLDYGQRVKADQGMGELYQWIGKILLDDGSIYPLEDQGLAFEIAAVERIADLWSDFQGSLIDQVLITGKVDKIYLYRQILLPDNPLERKAAYFEVLRARYKKICGWIGERAADRPPAQDSFGISASANLFEQFLEKLEAVDPLPDYARGSQDGRRELEEARDQISVLDAEIAELNSELEFAEDRAGRAHQRLRELGEQEKKLQKQLRDARENGEKLRAERSRRIKFERQASQVGRELENLRTEYVKLDQRLQKMAQRLSVAEEDRAAAIIDLSGMRRLEPPQVLGAQGPLSEREITQIRRQFAQVFHPDRVERLPAWVGKLFDELLGVVNGACDRMKK
;
A
#
# COMPACT_ATOMS: atom_id res chain seq x y z
N MET A 1 -55.67 43.82 -2.30
CA MET A 1 -54.69 44.85 -1.91
C MET A 1 -53.26 44.31 -1.75
N ARG A 2 -52.99 43.28 -0.91
CA ARG A 2 -51.64 42.73 -0.65
C ARG A 2 -50.76 42.49 -1.89
N ASN A 3 -51.24 41.71 -2.86
CA ASN A 3 -50.49 41.42 -4.09
C ASN A 3 -50.26 42.66 -4.96
N LEU A 4 -51.17 43.64 -4.92
CA LEU A 4 -51.07 44.87 -5.70
C LEU A 4 -49.97 45.78 -5.15
N VAL A 5 -49.90 45.95 -3.83
CA VAL A 5 -48.85 46.74 -3.16
C VAL A 5 -47.49 46.05 -3.26
N GLU A 6 -47.43 44.73 -3.16
CA GLU A 6 -46.18 43.97 -3.28
C GLU A 6 -45.52 44.15 -4.66
N GLY A 7 -46.32 44.25 -5.72
CA GLY A 7 -45.87 44.39 -7.11
C GLY A 7 -45.52 45.82 -7.54
N GLN A 8 -45.79 46.85 -6.73
CA GLN A 8 -45.54 48.24 -7.15
C GLN A 8 -44.05 48.60 -7.12
N VAL A 9 -43.70 49.48 -8.05
CA VAL A 9 -42.35 50.01 -8.26
C VAL A 9 -42.41 51.54 -8.16
N PRO A 10 -41.38 52.23 -7.62
CA PRO A 10 -41.35 53.69 -7.50
C PRO A 10 -41.68 54.47 -8.79
N ARG A 11 -41.40 53.89 -9.97
CA ARG A 11 -41.76 54.50 -11.27
C ARG A 11 -43.27 54.67 -11.45
N ASN A 12 -44.07 53.70 -11.01
CA ASN A 12 -45.53 53.76 -11.12
C ASN A 12 -46.08 54.79 -10.14
N LEU A 13 -45.57 54.78 -8.91
CA LEU A 13 -45.97 55.71 -7.85
C LEU A 13 -45.66 57.17 -8.22
N ARG A 14 -44.52 57.43 -8.88
CA ARG A 14 -44.15 58.78 -9.38
C ARG A 14 -45.08 59.31 -10.48
N ARG A 15 -45.76 58.44 -11.23
CA ARG A 15 -46.67 58.83 -12.32
C ARG A 15 -48.11 59.01 -11.84
N TYR A 16 -48.46 58.41 -10.72
CA TYR A 16 -49.82 58.44 -10.19
C TYR A 16 -50.18 59.84 -9.69
N LEU A 17 -51.30 60.40 -10.16
CA LEU A 17 -51.80 61.74 -9.82
C LEU A 17 -50.74 62.86 -9.93
N ASP A 18 -49.82 62.73 -10.89
CA ASP A 18 -48.68 63.63 -11.06
C ASP A 18 -47.80 63.79 -9.80
N TYR A 19 -47.82 62.80 -8.90
CA TYR A 19 -47.12 62.85 -7.61
C TYR A 19 -45.64 63.21 -7.78
N GLY A 20 -44.94 62.58 -8.72
CA GLY A 20 -43.52 62.86 -8.96
C GLY A 20 -43.24 64.25 -9.54
N GLN A 21 -44.21 64.89 -10.20
CA GLN A 21 -44.06 66.28 -10.67
C GLN A 21 -44.35 67.27 -9.53
N ARG A 22 -45.42 67.03 -8.76
CA ARG A 22 -45.80 67.84 -7.59
C ARG A 22 -44.73 67.84 -6.51
N VAL A 23 -44.11 66.68 -6.28
CA VAL A 23 -42.96 66.54 -5.38
C VAL A 23 -41.76 67.37 -5.81
N LYS A 24 -41.43 67.39 -7.11
CA LYS A 24 -40.29 68.16 -7.62
C LYS A 24 -40.54 69.67 -7.63
N ALA A 25 -41.80 70.06 -7.83
CA ALA A 25 -42.22 71.46 -7.87
C ALA A 25 -42.55 72.01 -6.48
N ASP A 26 -42.64 71.13 -5.46
CA ASP A 26 -43.10 71.42 -4.10
C ASP A 26 -44.42 72.21 -4.06
N GLN A 27 -45.36 71.84 -4.94
CA GLN A 27 -46.62 72.56 -5.15
C GLN A 27 -47.79 71.58 -5.19
N GLY A 28 -48.89 71.93 -4.51
CA GLY A 28 -50.14 71.17 -4.55
C GLY A 28 -50.10 69.82 -3.82
N MET A 29 -49.18 69.65 -2.86
CA MET A 29 -49.05 68.43 -2.04
C MET A 29 -50.24 68.28 -1.07
N GLY A 30 -50.71 69.36 -0.46
CA GLY A 30 -51.88 69.33 0.43
C GLY A 30 -53.15 68.84 -0.27
N GLU A 31 -53.42 69.32 -1.50
CA GLU A 31 -54.53 68.82 -2.32
C GLU A 31 -54.35 67.35 -2.66
N LEU A 32 -53.15 66.95 -3.10
CA LEU A 32 -52.83 65.57 -3.44
C LEU A 32 -53.06 64.62 -2.26
N TYR A 33 -52.68 65.03 -1.04
CA TYR A 33 -52.93 64.24 0.17
C TYR A 33 -54.43 64.13 0.46
N GLN A 34 -55.23 65.16 0.21
CA GLN A 34 -56.69 65.07 0.38
C GLN A 34 -57.32 64.11 -0.63
N TRP A 35 -56.83 64.10 -1.88
CA TRP A 35 -57.24 63.12 -2.89
C TRP A 35 -56.87 61.69 -2.48
N ILE A 36 -55.64 61.48 -2.00
CA ILE A 36 -55.19 60.17 -1.48
C ILE A 36 -56.10 59.69 -0.33
N GLY A 37 -56.41 60.55 0.64
CA GLY A 37 -57.32 60.21 1.74
C GLY A 37 -58.72 59.81 1.26
N LYS A 38 -59.27 60.52 0.27
CA LYS A 38 -60.58 60.19 -0.32
C LYS A 38 -60.57 58.84 -1.06
N ILE A 39 -59.50 58.54 -1.79
CA ILE A 39 -59.35 57.28 -2.53
C ILE A 39 -59.25 56.10 -1.55
N LEU A 40 -58.52 56.27 -0.45
CA LEU A 40 -58.35 55.24 0.57
C LEU A 40 -59.64 54.93 1.32
N LEU A 41 -60.46 55.93 1.61
CA LEU A 41 -61.72 55.76 2.35
C LEU A 41 -62.91 55.38 1.47
N ASP A 42 -62.74 55.33 0.14
CA ASP A 42 -63.77 54.84 -0.78
C ASP A 42 -64.01 53.34 -0.54
N ASP A 43 -65.26 52.92 -0.43
CA ASP A 43 -65.61 51.51 -0.21
C ASP A 43 -65.58 50.71 -1.53
N GLY A 44 -64.75 51.14 -2.49
CA GLY A 44 -64.59 50.53 -3.83
C GLY A 44 -65.69 50.92 -4.82
N SER A 45 -66.37 52.04 -4.59
CA SER A 45 -67.52 52.48 -5.39
C SER A 45 -67.11 53.35 -6.58
N ILE A 46 -66.04 54.14 -6.41
CA ILE A 46 -65.57 55.12 -7.39
C ILE A 46 -64.17 54.76 -7.87
N TYR A 47 -63.30 54.28 -6.98
CA TYR A 47 -61.91 53.97 -7.27
C TYR A 47 -61.64 52.46 -7.22
N PRO A 48 -60.90 51.91 -8.20
CA PRO A 48 -60.51 50.51 -8.19
C PRO A 48 -59.50 50.19 -7.08
N LEU A 49 -59.42 48.91 -6.69
CA LEU A 49 -58.46 48.41 -5.70
C LEU A 49 -56.99 48.67 -6.06
N GLU A 50 -56.68 48.86 -7.34
CA GLU A 50 -55.35 49.24 -7.83
C GLU A 50 -54.98 50.66 -7.39
N ASP A 51 -55.89 51.62 -7.57
CA ASP A 51 -55.73 53.01 -7.17
C ASP A 51 -55.64 53.15 -5.65
N GLN A 52 -56.41 52.33 -4.91
CA GLN A 52 -56.29 52.24 -3.46
C GLN A 52 -54.93 51.69 -3.01
N GLY A 53 -54.40 50.69 -3.72
CA GLY A 53 -53.06 50.15 -3.45
C GLY A 53 -51.94 51.18 -3.68
N LEU A 54 -52.03 51.94 -4.78
CA LEU A 54 -51.10 53.01 -5.12
C LEU A 54 -51.19 54.17 -4.11
N ALA A 55 -52.41 54.59 -3.77
CA ALA A 55 -52.67 55.64 -2.79
C ALA A 55 -52.13 55.24 -1.40
N PHE A 56 -52.29 53.98 -1.00
CA PHE A 56 -51.78 53.46 0.27
C PHE A 56 -50.26 53.48 0.33
N GLU A 57 -49.58 53.02 -0.72
CA GLU A 57 -48.13 53.00 -0.74
C GLU A 57 -47.54 54.41 -0.75
N ILE A 58 -48.16 55.38 -1.43
CA ILE A 58 -47.75 56.79 -1.38
C ILE A 58 -47.95 57.37 0.03
N ALA A 59 -49.10 57.14 0.65
CA ALA A 59 -49.36 57.61 2.02
C ALA A 59 -48.39 56.99 3.04
N ALA A 60 -48.13 55.69 2.94
CA ALA A 60 -47.16 55.00 3.79
C ALA A 60 -45.73 55.52 3.58
N VAL A 61 -45.31 55.76 2.33
CA VAL A 61 -44.00 56.33 2.00
C VAL A 61 -43.84 57.73 2.59
N GLU A 62 -44.83 58.60 2.43
CA GLU A 62 -44.81 59.96 2.99
C GLU A 62 -44.77 59.95 4.52
N ARG A 63 -45.54 59.06 5.16
CA ARG A 63 -45.56 58.94 6.61
C ARG A 63 -44.27 58.34 7.18
N ILE A 64 -43.66 57.38 6.49
CA ILE A 64 -42.35 56.83 6.88
C ILE A 64 -41.23 57.85 6.62
N ALA A 65 -41.36 58.68 5.57
CA ALA A 65 -40.45 59.79 5.33
C ALA A 65 -40.54 60.87 6.44
N ASP A 66 -41.72 61.08 7.06
CA ASP A 66 -41.83 61.93 8.27
C ASP A 66 -40.93 61.43 9.41
N LEU A 67 -40.82 60.10 9.57
CA LEU A 67 -40.10 59.44 10.66
C LEU A 67 -38.62 59.16 10.34
N TRP A 68 -38.15 59.60 9.17
CA TRP A 68 -36.83 59.21 8.65
C TRP A 68 -35.66 59.66 9.52
N SER A 69 -35.70 60.88 10.04
CA SER A 69 -34.69 61.40 10.97
C SER A 69 -34.62 60.58 12.25
N ASP A 70 -35.77 60.11 12.71
CA ASP A 70 -35.92 59.42 13.99
C ASP A 70 -35.33 58.00 13.89
N PHE A 71 -35.43 57.36 12.72
CA PHE A 71 -34.80 56.06 12.48
C PHE A 71 -33.27 56.11 12.39
N GLN A 72 -32.69 57.23 11.91
CA GLN A 72 -31.23 57.34 11.76
C GLN A 72 -30.49 57.47 13.10
N GLY A 73 -31.16 57.96 14.15
CA GLY A 73 -30.57 58.18 15.47
C GLY A 73 -30.93 57.12 16.53
N SER A 74 -31.76 56.13 16.19
CA SER A 74 -32.32 55.20 17.17
C SER A 74 -31.50 53.92 17.34
N LEU A 75 -31.48 53.39 18.56
CA LEU A 75 -31.01 52.03 18.82
C LEU A 75 -31.99 51.03 18.18
N ILE A 76 -31.46 50.02 17.50
CA ILE A 76 -32.27 49.01 16.81
C ILE A 76 -32.55 47.85 17.77
N ASP A 77 -33.82 47.58 18.03
CA ASP A 77 -34.24 46.41 18.81
C ASP A 77 -34.20 45.12 17.97
N GLN A 78 -34.10 43.96 18.63
CA GLN A 78 -34.21 42.66 17.95
C GLN A 78 -35.68 42.31 17.78
N VAL A 79 -36.12 42.21 16.52
CA VAL A 79 -37.50 41.84 16.19
C VAL A 79 -37.51 40.45 15.54
N LEU A 80 -38.23 39.52 16.16
CA LEU A 80 -38.59 38.26 15.55
C LEU A 80 -39.92 38.41 14.81
N ILE A 81 -39.94 38.02 13.54
CA ILE A 81 -41.16 38.03 12.73
C ILE A 81 -41.50 36.59 12.37
N THR A 82 -42.61 36.10 12.89
CA THR A 82 -43.13 34.77 12.57
C THR A 82 -44.15 34.88 11.42
N GLY A 83 -43.96 34.08 10.37
CA GLY A 83 -44.87 34.01 9.22
C GLY A 83 -44.44 34.82 7.99
N LYS A 84 -45.39 35.03 7.06
CA LYS A 84 -45.12 35.69 5.78
C LYS A 84 -45.00 37.20 5.96
N VAL A 85 -43.78 37.70 5.82
CA VAL A 85 -43.50 39.14 5.81
C VAL A 85 -43.84 39.67 4.41
N ASP A 86 -44.77 40.61 4.32
CA ASP A 86 -45.12 41.32 3.07
C ASP A 86 -44.92 42.83 3.28
N LYS A 87 -44.84 43.62 2.20
CA LYS A 87 -44.58 45.08 2.28
C LYS A 87 -45.63 45.81 3.12
N ILE A 88 -46.92 45.44 2.99
CA ILE A 88 -48.02 45.99 3.80
C ILE A 88 -47.81 45.71 5.28
N TYR A 89 -47.36 44.50 5.64
CA TYR A 89 -47.11 44.13 7.04
C TYR A 89 -46.02 45.03 7.63
N LEU A 90 -44.90 45.21 6.92
CA LEU A 90 -43.81 46.07 7.38
C LEU A 90 -44.25 47.54 7.53
N TYR A 91 -45.01 48.08 6.55
CA TYR A 91 -45.55 49.44 6.67
C TYR A 91 -46.45 49.60 7.88
N ARG A 92 -47.37 48.67 8.10
CA ARG A 92 -48.27 48.75 9.26
C ARG A 92 -47.51 48.67 10.57
N GLN A 93 -46.50 47.79 10.68
CA GLN A 93 -45.67 47.69 11.89
C GLN A 93 -44.87 48.97 12.19
N ILE A 94 -44.36 49.64 11.15
CA ILE A 94 -43.63 50.91 11.30
C ILE A 94 -44.59 52.04 11.70
N LEU A 95 -45.81 52.03 11.15
CA LEU A 95 -46.79 53.10 11.29
C LEU A 95 -47.72 52.94 12.51
N LEU A 96 -47.69 51.81 13.19
CA LEU A 96 -48.46 51.59 14.43
C LEU A 96 -48.05 52.62 15.49
N PRO A 97 -49.00 53.40 16.05
CA PRO A 97 -48.67 54.43 17.04
C PRO A 97 -48.04 53.81 18.30
N ASP A 98 -48.56 52.68 18.75
CA ASP A 98 -48.17 52.00 19.99
C ASP A 98 -46.76 51.36 19.96
N ASN A 99 -46.16 51.21 18.77
CA ASN A 99 -44.84 50.60 18.67
C ASN A 99 -43.73 51.60 19.09
N PRO A 100 -42.79 51.19 19.96
CA PRO A 100 -41.69 52.04 20.35
C PRO A 100 -40.74 52.30 19.16
N LEU A 101 -40.02 53.41 19.21
CA LEU A 101 -39.22 53.89 18.07
C LEU A 101 -38.11 52.89 17.70
N GLU A 102 -37.50 52.22 18.67
CA GLU A 102 -36.47 51.20 18.45
C GLU A 102 -37.02 50.01 17.65
N ARG A 103 -38.26 49.63 17.94
CA ARG A 103 -38.96 48.54 17.25
C ARG A 103 -39.39 48.95 15.85
N LYS A 104 -39.87 50.19 15.67
CA LYS A 104 -40.16 50.76 14.35
C LYS A 104 -38.89 50.81 13.47
N ALA A 105 -37.76 51.22 14.05
CA ALA A 105 -36.46 51.24 13.37
C ALA A 105 -36.03 49.82 12.92
N ALA A 106 -36.25 48.80 13.76
CA ALA A 106 -35.98 47.41 13.41
C ALA A 106 -36.83 46.90 12.22
N TYR A 107 -38.15 47.18 12.21
CA TYR A 107 -39.00 46.85 11.05
C TYR A 107 -38.61 47.64 9.80
N PHE A 108 -38.16 48.89 9.96
CA PHE A 108 -37.66 49.70 8.87
C PHE A 108 -36.36 49.15 8.29
N GLU A 109 -35.45 48.61 9.10
CA GLU A 109 -34.25 47.92 8.60
C GLU A 109 -34.58 46.64 7.83
N VAL A 110 -35.59 45.87 8.28
CA VAL A 110 -36.10 44.73 7.51
C VAL A 110 -36.68 45.17 6.16
N LEU A 111 -37.43 46.28 6.15
CA LEU A 111 -37.96 46.89 4.92
C LEU A 111 -36.81 47.33 3.99
N ARG A 112 -35.76 47.97 4.53
CA ARG A 112 -34.57 48.41 3.78
C ARG A 112 -33.81 47.25 3.17
N ALA A 113 -33.63 46.16 3.93
CA ALA A 113 -32.95 44.96 3.44
C ALA A 113 -33.69 44.33 2.25
N ARG A 114 -35.03 44.24 2.32
CA ARG A 114 -35.85 43.52 1.34
C ARG A 114 -36.31 44.38 0.15
N TYR A 115 -36.61 45.65 0.35
CA TYR A 115 -37.18 46.56 -0.66
C TYR A 115 -36.30 47.79 -0.92
N LYS A 116 -35.02 47.56 -1.23
CA LYS A 116 -33.99 48.60 -1.42
C LYS A 116 -34.41 49.77 -2.30
N LYS A 117 -35.09 49.51 -3.42
CA LYS A 117 -35.53 50.57 -4.37
C LYS A 117 -36.56 51.52 -3.75
N ILE A 118 -37.46 50.98 -2.93
CA ILE A 118 -38.51 51.77 -2.28
C ILE A 118 -37.92 52.52 -1.10
N CYS A 119 -37.07 51.88 -0.29
CA CYS A 119 -36.38 52.57 0.80
C CYS A 119 -35.42 53.66 0.32
N GLY A 120 -34.75 53.47 -0.81
CA GLY A 120 -33.98 54.52 -1.47
C GLY A 120 -34.85 55.71 -1.84
N TRP A 121 -36.05 55.45 -2.38
CA TRP A 121 -37.01 56.50 -2.71
C TRP A 121 -37.61 57.19 -1.49
N ILE A 122 -37.90 56.47 -0.40
CA ILE A 122 -38.31 57.07 0.89
C ILE A 122 -37.20 58.01 1.39
N GLY A 123 -35.93 57.61 1.26
CA GLY A 123 -34.79 58.45 1.63
C GLY A 123 -34.65 59.71 0.77
N GLU A 124 -34.84 59.59 -0.56
CA GLU A 124 -34.92 60.75 -1.46
C GLU A 124 -36.05 61.70 -1.02
N ARG A 125 -37.23 61.16 -0.69
CA ARG A 125 -38.37 61.94 -0.22
C ARG A 125 -38.11 62.65 1.11
N ALA A 126 -37.41 62.00 2.04
CA ALA A 126 -37.03 62.60 3.30
C ALA A 126 -36.00 63.73 3.14
N ALA A 127 -35.09 63.61 2.17
CA ALA A 127 -34.06 64.62 1.89
C ALA A 127 -34.61 65.87 1.18
N ASP A 128 -35.58 65.70 0.28
CA ASP A 128 -36.15 66.78 -0.55
C ASP A 128 -37.22 67.61 0.17
N ARG A 129 -37.36 67.52 1.49
CA ARG A 129 -38.52 68.07 2.22
C ARG A 129 -38.26 69.45 2.85
N PRO A 130 -39.18 70.42 2.69
CA PRO A 130 -39.13 71.68 3.43
C PRO A 130 -39.44 71.49 4.93
N PRO A 131 -39.02 72.42 5.82
CA PRO A 131 -39.20 72.28 7.27
C PRO A 131 -40.68 72.31 7.68
N ALA A 132 -41.10 71.23 8.37
CA ALA A 132 -42.25 71.01 9.26
C ALA A 132 -43.68 71.50 8.90
N GLN A 133 -43.90 72.53 8.08
CA GLN A 133 -45.26 73.10 7.89
C GLN A 133 -46.14 72.32 6.89
N ASP A 134 -45.55 71.50 6.00
CA ASP A 134 -46.28 70.74 4.97
C ASP A 134 -46.04 69.21 5.06
N SER A 135 -45.70 68.69 6.24
CA SER A 135 -45.53 67.25 6.42
C SER A 135 -46.87 66.52 6.32
N PHE A 136 -46.84 65.30 5.75
CA PHE A 136 -48.03 64.47 5.59
C PHE A 136 -48.71 64.23 6.94
N GLY A 137 -47.92 63.98 7.98
CA GLY A 137 -48.35 63.78 9.36
C GLY A 137 -49.09 64.93 10.05
N ILE A 138 -48.95 66.17 9.56
CA ILE A 138 -49.63 67.35 10.12
C ILE A 138 -50.85 67.73 9.27
N SER A 139 -50.94 67.21 8.04
CA SER A 139 -52.06 67.48 7.14
C SER A 139 -53.38 66.85 7.63
N ALA A 140 -54.51 67.45 7.26
CA ALA A 140 -55.85 66.88 7.51
C ALA A 140 -56.00 65.45 6.93
N SER A 141 -55.15 65.07 5.99
CA SER A 141 -55.11 63.75 5.38
C SER A 141 -54.41 62.69 6.21
N ALA A 142 -53.60 63.07 7.21
CA ALA A 142 -53.07 62.12 8.20
C ALA A 142 -54.22 61.43 8.94
N ASN A 143 -55.23 62.20 9.36
CA ASN A 143 -56.41 61.68 10.03
C ASN A 143 -57.21 60.72 9.13
N LEU A 144 -57.32 61.03 7.84
CA LEU A 144 -58.00 60.15 6.87
C LEU A 144 -57.22 58.84 6.67
N PHE A 145 -55.90 58.92 6.67
CA PHE A 145 -55.03 57.75 6.58
C PHE A 145 -55.08 56.89 7.85
N GLU A 146 -55.12 57.50 9.03
CA GLU A 146 -55.29 56.79 10.31
C GLU A 146 -56.65 56.08 10.38
N GLN A 147 -57.73 56.75 9.97
CA GLN A 147 -59.05 56.11 9.84
C GLN A 147 -59.04 54.93 8.86
N PHE A 148 -58.27 55.03 7.77
CA PHE A 148 -58.08 53.91 6.85
C PHE A 148 -57.31 52.76 7.50
N LEU A 149 -56.25 53.05 8.27
CA LEU A 149 -55.50 52.02 9.01
C LEU A 149 -56.38 51.31 10.05
N GLU A 150 -57.28 52.04 10.74
CA GLU A 150 -58.27 51.47 11.65
C GLU A 150 -59.25 50.55 10.92
N LYS A 151 -59.81 51.00 9.77
CA LYS A 151 -60.65 50.15 8.91
C LYS A 151 -59.89 48.90 8.46
N LEU A 152 -58.61 49.04 8.09
CA LEU A 152 -57.78 47.94 7.62
C LEU A 152 -57.46 46.95 8.76
N GLU A 153 -57.29 47.42 9.99
CA GLU A 153 -57.12 46.58 11.17
C GLU A 153 -58.38 45.76 11.47
N ALA A 154 -59.56 46.34 11.29
CA ALA A 154 -60.83 45.63 11.46
C ALA A 154 -61.05 44.52 10.42
N VAL A 155 -60.56 44.71 9.19
CA VAL A 155 -60.72 43.75 8.08
C VAL A 155 -59.59 42.71 8.03
N ASP A 156 -58.37 43.10 8.37
CA ASP A 156 -57.16 42.29 8.29
C ASP A 156 -56.26 42.54 9.51
N PRO A 157 -56.61 42.02 10.70
CA PRO A 157 -55.89 42.32 11.94
C PRO A 157 -54.44 41.84 11.87
N LEU A 158 -53.53 42.63 12.43
CA LEU A 158 -52.14 42.21 12.58
C LEU A 158 -52.09 41.05 13.58
N PRO A 159 -51.31 39.98 13.31
CA PRO A 159 -51.16 38.87 14.25
C PRO A 159 -50.71 39.38 15.63
N ASP A 160 -51.36 38.93 16.72
CA ASP A 160 -51.13 39.40 18.10
C ASP A 160 -49.66 39.31 18.57
N TYR A 161 -48.85 38.46 17.94
CA TYR A 161 -47.40 38.37 18.14
C TYR A 161 -46.67 39.71 17.86
N ALA A 162 -47.25 40.57 17.01
CA ALA A 162 -46.76 41.90 16.72
C ALA A 162 -46.80 42.85 17.93
N ARG A 163 -47.65 42.61 18.93
CA ARG A 163 -47.74 43.46 20.13
C ARG A 163 -46.79 43.04 21.25
N GLY A 164 -45.93 42.05 21.04
CA GLY A 164 -44.95 41.63 22.06
C GLY A 164 -45.61 40.94 23.25
N SER A 165 -46.54 40.00 22.98
CA SER A 165 -47.12 39.15 24.02
C SER A 165 -46.01 38.42 24.81
N GLN A 166 -46.18 38.35 26.13
CA GLN A 166 -45.30 37.59 27.04
C GLN A 166 -45.16 36.12 26.60
N ASP A 167 -46.18 35.57 25.94
CA ASP A 167 -46.19 34.19 25.45
C ASP A 167 -45.12 33.97 24.37
N GLY A 168 -44.92 34.92 23.44
CA GLY A 168 -43.88 34.81 22.42
C GLY A 168 -42.45 34.93 22.98
N ARG A 169 -42.28 35.63 24.12
CA ARG A 169 -40.99 35.65 24.83
C ARG A 169 -40.73 34.33 25.55
N ARG A 170 -41.77 33.74 26.15
CA ARG A 170 -41.70 32.45 26.81
C ARG A 170 -41.39 31.31 25.83
N GLU A 171 -42.07 31.25 24.69
CA GLU A 171 -41.76 30.27 23.63
C GLU A 171 -40.31 30.39 23.13
N LEU A 172 -39.76 31.61 23.11
CA LEU A 172 -38.38 31.87 22.70
C LEU A 172 -37.37 31.41 23.76
N GLU A 173 -37.66 31.61 25.05
CA GLU A 173 -36.86 31.05 26.15
C GLU A 173 -36.91 29.53 26.15
N GLU A 174 -38.10 28.93 25.99
CA GLU A 174 -38.26 27.47 25.91
C GLU A 174 -37.49 26.88 24.71
N ALA A 175 -37.50 27.55 23.56
CA ALA A 175 -36.71 27.14 22.39
C ALA A 175 -35.20 27.28 22.63
N ARG A 176 -34.75 28.32 23.34
CA ARG A 176 -33.34 28.51 23.70
C ARG A 176 -32.86 27.43 24.67
N ASP A 177 -33.67 27.09 25.66
CA ASP A 177 -33.35 26.03 26.61
C ASP A 177 -33.26 24.67 25.91
N GLN A 178 -34.17 24.39 24.97
CA GLN A 178 -34.08 23.18 24.13
C GLN A 178 -32.80 23.13 23.31
N ILE A 179 -32.40 24.25 22.69
CA ILE A 179 -31.13 24.34 21.95
C ILE A 179 -29.95 24.04 22.89
N SER A 180 -29.94 24.61 24.10
CA SER A 180 -28.87 24.37 25.07
C SER A 180 -28.78 22.91 25.51
N VAL A 181 -29.92 22.21 25.64
CA VAL A 181 -29.94 20.77 25.97
C VAL A 181 -29.39 19.95 24.80
N LEU A 182 -29.81 20.25 23.57
CA LEU A 182 -29.32 19.57 22.37
C LEU A 182 -27.82 19.80 22.16
N ASP A 183 -27.31 21.01 22.42
CA ASP A 183 -25.87 21.31 22.34
C ASP A 183 -25.06 20.49 23.37
N ALA A 184 -25.61 20.29 24.58
CA ALA A 184 -24.99 19.44 25.59
C ALA A 184 -24.98 17.96 25.16
N GLU A 185 -26.08 17.47 24.58
CA GLU A 185 -26.17 16.10 24.05
C GLU A 185 -25.20 15.87 22.89
N ILE A 186 -25.07 16.84 21.98
CA ILE A 186 -24.08 16.81 20.90
C ILE A 186 -22.65 16.76 21.46
N ALA A 187 -22.35 17.54 22.50
CA ALA A 187 -21.05 17.53 23.14
C ALA A 187 -20.73 16.16 23.78
N GLU A 188 -21.71 15.52 24.43
CA GLU A 188 -21.58 14.19 25.00
C GLU A 188 -21.34 13.13 23.91
N LEU A 189 -22.15 13.12 22.85
CA LEU A 189 -21.99 12.20 21.73
C LEU A 189 -20.64 12.35 21.02
N ASN A 190 -20.13 13.58 20.88
CA ASN A 190 -18.80 13.81 20.31
C ASN A 190 -17.69 13.23 21.20
N SER A 191 -17.81 13.35 22.52
CA SER A 191 -16.87 12.75 23.48
C SER A 191 -16.90 11.21 23.41
N GLU A 192 -18.09 10.62 23.31
CA GLU A 192 -18.24 9.16 23.13
C GLU A 192 -17.63 8.68 21.81
N LEU A 193 -17.81 9.45 20.74
CA LEU A 193 -17.24 9.16 19.42
C LEU A 193 -15.71 9.20 19.46
N GLU A 194 -15.11 10.23 20.07
CA GLU A 194 -13.66 10.32 20.25
C GLU A 194 -13.11 9.13 21.04
N PHE A 195 -13.79 8.73 22.13
CA PHE A 195 -13.41 7.54 22.90
C PHE A 195 -13.49 6.24 22.09
N ALA A 196 -14.52 6.10 21.25
CA ALA A 196 -14.68 4.95 20.38
C ALA A 196 -13.59 4.90 19.29
N GLU A 197 -13.25 6.04 18.69
CA GLU A 197 -12.16 6.17 17.73
C GLU A 197 -10.81 5.82 18.36
N ASP A 198 -10.52 6.30 19.56
CA ASP A 198 -9.32 5.95 20.33
C ASP A 198 -9.23 4.45 20.63
N ARG A 199 -10.36 3.84 20.98
CA ARG A 199 -10.45 2.39 21.19
C ARG A 199 -10.18 1.63 19.88
N ALA A 200 -10.75 2.07 18.77
CA ALA A 200 -10.52 1.48 17.45
C ALA A 200 -9.05 1.65 17.01
N GLY A 201 -8.46 2.82 17.23
CA GLY A 201 -7.05 3.11 16.96
C GLY A 201 -6.11 2.16 17.70
N ARG A 202 -6.33 1.95 19.01
CA ARG A 202 -5.58 0.97 19.82
C ARG A 202 -5.76 -0.46 19.32
N ALA A 203 -6.96 -0.85 18.91
CA ALA A 203 -7.22 -2.17 18.35
C ALA A 203 -6.48 -2.39 17.01
N HIS A 204 -6.51 -1.39 16.13
CA HIS A 204 -5.76 -1.42 14.86
C HIS A 204 -4.25 -1.50 15.08
N GLN A 205 -3.71 -0.79 16.08
CA GLN A 205 -2.30 -0.87 16.41
C GLN A 205 -1.91 -2.28 16.89
N ARG A 206 -2.71 -2.89 17.77
CA ARG A 206 -2.50 -4.30 18.19
C ARG A 206 -2.57 -5.28 17.03
N LEU A 207 -3.50 -5.08 16.09
CA LEU A 207 -3.59 -5.91 14.89
C LEU A 207 -2.35 -5.77 13.99
N ARG A 208 -1.78 -4.56 13.86
CA ARG A 208 -0.51 -4.37 13.13
C ARG A 208 0.64 -5.10 13.82
N GLU A 209 0.77 -4.96 15.14
CA GLU A 209 1.81 -5.63 15.92
C GLU A 209 1.71 -7.16 15.80
N LEU A 210 0.50 -7.71 15.90
CA LEU A 210 0.25 -9.14 15.68
C LEU A 210 0.59 -9.58 14.25
N GLY A 211 0.22 -8.78 13.24
CA GLY A 211 0.57 -9.06 11.85
C GLY A 211 2.08 -9.04 11.58
N GLU A 212 2.83 -8.17 12.27
CA GLU A 212 4.29 -8.18 12.21
C GLU A 212 4.91 -9.40 12.91
N GLN A 213 4.35 -9.80 14.05
CA GLN A 213 4.76 -11.04 14.74
C GLN A 213 4.50 -12.27 13.87
N GLU A 214 3.34 -12.33 13.21
CA GLU A 214 3.02 -13.42 12.28
C GLU A 214 4.03 -13.49 11.14
N LYS A 215 4.37 -12.35 10.50
CA LYS A 215 5.38 -12.31 9.44
C LYS A 215 6.75 -12.79 9.94
N LYS A 216 7.16 -12.40 11.15
CA LYS A 216 8.42 -12.85 11.77
C LYS A 216 8.40 -14.37 12.00
N LEU A 217 7.31 -14.91 12.53
CA LEU A 217 7.13 -16.34 12.76
C LEU A 217 7.11 -17.14 11.44
N GLN A 218 6.43 -16.64 10.41
CA GLN A 218 6.42 -17.26 9.08
C GLN A 218 7.84 -17.32 8.48
N LYS A 219 8.64 -16.26 8.66
CA LYS A 219 10.04 -16.24 8.24
C LYS A 219 10.86 -17.27 9.02
N GLN A 220 10.76 -17.30 10.35
CA GLN A 220 11.45 -18.29 11.18
C GLN A 220 11.09 -19.72 10.80
N LEU A 221 9.81 -19.98 10.47
CA LEU A 221 9.34 -21.29 10.05
C LEU A 221 9.89 -21.68 8.67
N ARG A 222 10.02 -20.74 7.73
CA ARG A 222 10.69 -20.97 6.44
C ARG A 222 12.16 -21.30 6.65
N ASP A 223 12.88 -20.50 7.45
CA ASP A 223 14.30 -20.71 7.75
C ASP A 223 14.54 -22.07 8.44
N ALA A 224 13.65 -22.46 9.37
CA ALA A 224 13.70 -23.76 10.03
C ALA A 224 13.48 -24.92 9.04
N ARG A 225 12.55 -24.78 8.09
CA ARG A 225 12.33 -25.78 7.02
C ARG A 225 13.55 -25.91 6.13
N GLU A 226 14.14 -24.80 5.69
CA GLU A 226 15.36 -24.79 4.88
C GLU A 226 16.53 -25.43 5.62
N ASN A 227 16.71 -25.13 6.91
CA ASN A 227 17.73 -25.77 7.73
C ASN A 227 17.49 -27.27 7.88
N GLY A 228 16.24 -27.70 8.05
CA GLY A 228 15.87 -29.11 8.05
C GLY A 228 16.14 -29.82 6.71
N GLU A 229 15.98 -29.12 5.58
CA GLU A 229 16.35 -29.65 4.25
C GLU A 229 17.87 -29.75 4.08
N LYS A 230 18.62 -28.75 4.52
CA LYS A 230 20.09 -28.78 4.51
C LYS A 230 20.62 -29.96 5.34
N LEU A 231 20.09 -30.19 6.54
CA LEU A 231 20.45 -31.33 7.38
C LEU A 231 20.10 -32.68 6.72
N ARG A 232 18.93 -32.77 6.07
CA ARG A 232 18.56 -33.98 5.31
C ARG A 232 19.53 -34.21 4.14
N ALA A 233 19.88 -33.18 3.40
CA ALA A 233 20.83 -33.27 2.30
C ALA A 233 22.24 -33.66 2.78
N GLU A 234 22.70 -33.08 3.89
CA GLU A 234 23.98 -33.44 4.51
C GLU A 234 24.00 -34.90 4.97
N ARG A 235 22.93 -35.36 5.64
CA ARG A 235 22.79 -36.76 6.03
C ARG A 235 22.82 -37.70 4.81
N SER A 236 22.13 -37.36 3.73
CA SER A 236 22.16 -38.14 2.48
C SER A 236 23.56 -38.19 1.86
N ARG A 237 24.30 -37.07 1.87
CA ARG A 237 25.70 -37.02 1.40
C ARG A 237 26.61 -37.89 2.28
N ARG A 238 26.48 -37.78 3.60
CA ARG A 238 27.24 -38.60 4.55
C ARG A 238 27.00 -40.09 4.34
N ILE A 239 25.75 -40.52 4.19
CA ILE A 239 25.40 -41.92 3.90
C ILE A 239 26.04 -42.37 2.58
N LYS A 240 26.02 -41.53 1.55
CA LYS A 240 26.68 -41.84 0.26
C LYS A 240 28.19 -42.01 0.43
N PHE A 241 28.84 -41.14 1.19
CA PHE A 241 30.27 -41.24 1.47
C PHE A 241 30.61 -42.48 2.32
N GLU A 242 29.83 -42.80 3.35
CA GLU A 242 30.01 -44.03 4.14
C GLU A 242 29.87 -45.29 3.28
N ARG A 243 28.92 -45.31 2.34
CA ARG A 243 28.77 -46.41 1.36
C ARG A 243 29.98 -46.51 0.43
N GLN A 244 30.46 -45.38 -0.10
CA GLN A 244 31.65 -45.35 -0.96
C GLN A 244 32.90 -45.80 -0.20
N ALA A 245 33.11 -45.31 1.03
CA ALA A 245 34.21 -45.74 1.89
C ALA A 245 34.14 -47.24 2.19
N SER A 246 32.95 -47.77 2.46
CA SER A 246 32.74 -49.21 2.66
C SER A 246 33.08 -50.03 1.40
N GLN A 247 32.71 -49.53 0.22
CA GLN A 247 33.01 -50.19 -1.05
C GLN A 247 34.52 -50.17 -1.35
N VAL A 248 35.17 -49.02 -1.20
CA VAL A 248 36.63 -48.88 -1.34
C VAL A 248 37.35 -49.77 -0.31
N GLY A 249 36.83 -49.87 0.92
CA GLY A 249 37.35 -50.78 1.93
C GLY A 249 37.33 -52.24 1.49
N ARG A 250 36.23 -52.70 0.87
CA ARG A 250 36.13 -54.05 0.29
C ARG A 250 37.08 -54.25 -0.88
N GLU A 251 37.22 -53.26 -1.76
CA GLU A 251 38.16 -53.31 -2.89
C GLU A 251 39.61 -53.41 -2.41
N LEU A 252 39.98 -52.62 -1.38
CA LEU A 252 41.29 -52.72 -0.74
C LEU A 252 41.53 -54.08 -0.08
N GLU A 253 40.53 -54.65 0.58
CA GLU A 253 40.65 -55.97 1.19
C GLU A 253 40.80 -57.07 0.13
N ASN A 254 40.03 -56.99 -0.96
CA ASN A 254 40.20 -57.87 -2.12
C ASN A 254 41.62 -57.75 -2.69
N LEU A 255 42.11 -56.54 -2.95
CA LEU A 255 43.47 -56.29 -3.42
C LEU A 255 44.53 -56.82 -2.45
N ARG A 256 44.34 -56.69 -1.14
CA ARG A 256 45.22 -57.29 -0.13
C ARG A 256 45.24 -58.81 -0.24
N THR A 257 44.08 -59.45 -0.37
CA THR A 257 44.04 -60.91 -0.54
C THR A 257 44.69 -61.37 -1.85
N GLU A 258 44.53 -60.60 -2.93
CA GLU A 258 45.19 -60.87 -4.21
C GLU A 258 46.71 -60.70 -4.09
N TYR A 259 47.16 -59.64 -3.43
CA TYR A 259 48.57 -59.41 -3.15
C TYR A 259 49.18 -60.58 -2.36
N VAL A 260 48.53 -61.03 -1.28
CA VAL A 260 48.99 -62.19 -0.49
C VAL A 260 49.02 -63.47 -1.34
N LYS A 261 48.02 -63.69 -2.21
CA LYS A 261 48.02 -64.84 -3.12
C LYS A 261 49.17 -64.77 -4.13
N LEU A 262 49.45 -63.58 -4.68
CA LEU A 262 50.57 -63.37 -5.61
C LEU A 262 51.91 -63.55 -4.90
N ASP A 263 52.07 -63.05 -3.68
CA ASP A 263 53.27 -63.24 -2.87
C ASP A 263 53.49 -64.73 -2.53
N GLN A 264 52.45 -65.44 -2.12
CA GLN A 264 52.53 -66.90 -1.92
C GLN A 264 52.87 -67.65 -3.21
N ARG A 265 52.37 -67.20 -4.37
CA ARG A 265 52.75 -67.78 -5.68
C ARG A 265 54.21 -67.49 -6.00
N LEU A 266 54.71 -66.28 -5.75
CA LEU A 266 56.11 -65.91 -5.92
C LEU A 266 57.00 -66.74 -5.00
N GLN A 267 56.65 -66.90 -3.73
CA GLN A 267 57.37 -67.76 -2.79
C GLN A 267 57.38 -69.22 -3.26
N LYS A 268 56.25 -69.76 -3.72
CA LYS A 268 56.20 -71.12 -4.30
C LYS A 268 57.04 -71.25 -5.57
N MET A 269 57.08 -70.23 -6.42
CA MET A 269 57.94 -70.22 -7.61
C MET A 269 59.42 -70.13 -7.21
N ALA A 270 59.77 -69.30 -6.23
CA ALA A 270 61.13 -69.21 -5.69
C ALA A 270 61.55 -70.54 -5.04
N GLN A 271 60.68 -71.20 -4.28
CA GLN A 271 60.91 -72.54 -3.75
C GLN A 271 61.07 -73.58 -4.85
N ARG A 272 60.22 -73.57 -5.88
CA ARG A 272 60.37 -74.47 -7.04
C ARG A 272 61.66 -74.21 -7.81
N LEU A 273 62.09 -72.96 -7.93
CA LEU A 273 63.37 -72.61 -8.53
C LEU A 273 64.53 -73.08 -7.66
N SER A 274 64.46 -72.91 -6.33
CA SER A 274 65.45 -73.43 -5.38
C SER A 274 65.56 -74.95 -5.47
N VAL A 275 64.44 -75.67 -5.50
CA VAL A 275 64.43 -77.14 -5.65
C VAL A 275 64.95 -77.54 -7.04
N ALA A 276 64.58 -76.81 -8.10
CA ALA A 276 65.13 -77.07 -9.44
C ALA A 276 66.62 -76.74 -9.56
N GLU A 277 67.12 -75.78 -8.78
CA GLU A 277 68.55 -75.46 -8.65
C GLU A 277 69.28 -76.53 -7.83
N GLU A 278 68.68 -77.06 -6.76
CA GLU A 278 69.19 -78.19 -5.99
C GLU A 278 69.21 -79.50 -6.80
N ASP A 279 68.16 -79.77 -7.58
CA ASP A 279 68.09 -80.90 -8.52
C ASP A 279 69.09 -80.71 -9.69
N ARG A 280 69.30 -79.48 -10.16
CA ARG A 280 70.38 -79.17 -11.11
C ARG A 280 71.76 -79.32 -10.47
N ALA A 281 71.92 -79.01 -9.19
CA ALA A 281 73.17 -79.21 -8.46
C ALA A 281 73.47 -80.71 -8.27
N ALA A 282 72.45 -81.56 -8.11
CA ALA A 282 72.59 -83.03 -8.12
C ALA A 282 72.90 -83.60 -9.52
N ALA A 283 72.59 -82.87 -10.58
CA ALA A 283 72.91 -83.21 -11.98
C ALA A 283 74.14 -82.47 -12.53
N ILE A 284 75.05 -82.00 -11.67
CA ILE A 284 76.36 -81.49 -12.11
C ILE A 284 77.23 -82.69 -12.48
N ILE A 285 77.60 -82.77 -13.76
CA ILE A 285 78.65 -83.68 -14.25
C ILE A 285 79.93 -83.36 -13.48
N ASP A 286 80.39 -84.27 -12.62
CA ASP A 286 81.66 -84.13 -11.90
C ASP A 286 82.85 -84.31 -12.87
N LEU A 287 83.18 -83.23 -13.58
CA LEU A 287 84.32 -83.15 -14.48
C LEU A 287 85.65 -83.42 -13.77
N SER A 288 85.72 -83.22 -12.45
CA SER A 288 86.93 -83.46 -11.64
C SER A 288 87.11 -84.96 -11.38
N GLY A 289 86.02 -85.68 -11.10
CA GLY A 289 85.98 -87.14 -11.00
C GLY A 289 86.30 -87.83 -12.33
N MET A 290 85.75 -87.33 -13.45
CA MET A 290 86.02 -87.89 -14.78
C MET A 290 87.49 -87.77 -15.21
N ARG A 291 88.22 -86.74 -14.76
CA ARG A 291 89.65 -86.56 -15.05
C ARG A 291 90.56 -87.62 -14.43
N ARG A 292 90.08 -88.37 -13.44
CA ARG A 292 90.83 -89.42 -12.71
C ARG A 292 90.65 -90.82 -13.30
N LEU A 293 89.76 -90.99 -14.28
CA LEU A 293 89.47 -92.28 -14.90
C LEU A 293 90.50 -92.65 -15.98
N GLU A 294 90.71 -93.96 -16.15
CA GLU A 294 91.58 -94.51 -17.19
C GLU A 294 90.92 -94.37 -18.58
N PRO A 295 91.70 -94.24 -19.67
CA PRO A 295 91.17 -93.92 -21.00
C PRO A 295 90.05 -94.84 -21.52
N PRO A 296 90.05 -96.16 -21.30
CA PRO A 296 88.94 -97.03 -21.71
C PRO A 296 87.63 -96.71 -20.98
N GLN A 297 87.73 -96.29 -19.71
CA GLN A 297 86.58 -95.98 -18.86
C GLN A 297 85.96 -94.61 -19.21
N VAL A 298 86.80 -93.64 -19.57
CA VAL A 298 86.34 -92.32 -20.04
C VAL A 298 85.60 -92.42 -21.39
N LEU A 299 86.04 -93.34 -22.26
CA LEU A 299 85.43 -93.59 -23.57
C LEU A 299 84.28 -94.62 -23.53
N GLY A 300 83.92 -95.14 -22.35
CA GLY A 300 82.81 -96.08 -22.17
C GLY A 300 83.05 -97.47 -22.75
N ALA A 301 84.31 -97.86 -22.99
CA ALA A 301 84.66 -99.16 -23.55
C ALA A 301 84.87 -100.22 -22.47
N GLN A 302 84.30 -101.41 -22.66
CA GLN A 302 84.45 -102.54 -21.75
C GLN A 302 85.51 -103.51 -22.28
N GLY A 303 86.70 -103.52 -21.67
CA GLY A 303 87.78 -104.50 -21.92
C GLY A 303 89.14 -103.87 -22.26
N PRO A 304 90.24 -104.66 -22.23
CA PRO A 304 91.57 -104.20 -22.63
C PRO A 304 91.63 -104.01 -24.14
N LEU A 305 91.47 -102.77 -24.59
CA LEU A 305 91.55 -102.38 -25.99
C LEU A 305 92.99 -102.11 -26.42
N SER A 306 93.30 -102.39 -27.69
CA SER A 306 94.58 -102.04 -28.30
C SER A 306 94.68 -100.53 -28.61
N GLU A 307 95.90 -99.99 -28.65
CA GLU A 307 96.17 -98.56 -28.87
C GLU A 307 95.55 -98.01 -30.17
N ARG A 308 95.42 -98.85 -31.21
CA ARG A 308 94.76 -98.52 -32.47
C ARG A 308 93.24 -98.36 -32.33
N GLU A 309 92.60 -99.22 -31.54
CA GLU A 309 91.16 -99.19 -31.30
C GLU A 309 90.75 -97.97 -30.46
N ILE A 310 91.57 -97.61 -29.46
CA ILE A 310 91.37 -96.40 -28.65
C ILE A 310 91.49 -95.15 -29.53
N THR A 311 92.44 -95.12 -30.46
CA THR A 311 92.59 -94.01 -31.41
C THR A 311 91.41 -93.91 -32.38
N GLN A 312 90.82 -95.04 -32.78
CA GLN A 312 89.65 -95.08 -33.64
C GLN A 312 88.38 -94.63 -32.91
N ILE A 313 88.17 -95.09 -31.66
CA ILE A 313 87.05 -94.66 -30.80
C ILE A 313 87.18 -93.17 -30.47
N ARG A 314 88.39 -92.67 -30.21
CA ARG A 314 88.66 -91.23 -30.03
C ARG A 314 88.26 -90.40 -31.26
N ARG A 315 88.57 -90.88 -32.47
CA ARG A 315 88.17 -90.20 -33.71
C ARG A 315 86.66 -90.24 -33.93
N GLN A 316 86.01 -91.36 -33.64
CA GLN A 316 84.55 -91.48 -33.71
C GLN A 316 83.88 -90.54 -32.69
N PHE A 317 84.39 -90.49 -31.46
CA PHE A 317 83.94 -89.55 -30.44
C PHE A 317 84.07 -88.11 -30.96
N ALA A 318 85.26 -87.68 -31.39
CA ALA A 318 85.48 -86.35 -31.96
C ALA A 318 84.60 -86.03 -33.19
N GLN A 319 84.25 -87.05 -33.99
CA GLN A 319 83.39 -86.89 -35.17
C GLN A 319 81.90 -86.76 -34.82
N VAL A 320 81.44 -87.37 -33.72
CA VAL A 320 80.09 -87.12 -33.17
C VAL A 320 79.97 -85.68 -32.67
N PHE A 321 81.06 -85.09 -32.17
CA PHE A 321 81.15 -83.72 -31.64
C PHE A 321 81.67 -82.67 -32.64
N HIS A 322 81.44 -82.87 -33.95
CA HIS A 322 81.89 -81.94 -34.99
C HIS A 322 81.26 -80.54 -34.80
N PRO A 323 82.03 -79.44 -34.97
CA PRO A 323 81.58 -78.06 -34.69
C PRO A 323 80.27 -77.66 -35.40
N ASP A 324 80.05 -78.12 -36.64
CA ASP A 324 78.81 -77.87 -37.41
C ASP A 324 77.53 -78.40 -36.75
N ARG A 325 77.64 -79.38 -35.83
CA ARG A 325 76.49 -79.90 -35.05
C ARG A 325 76.23 -79.12 -33.76
N VAL A 326 77.25 -78.40 -33.28
CA VAL A 326 77.22 -77.66 -32.01
C VAL A 326 76.71 -76.22 -32.21
N GLU A 327 76.86 -75.65 -33.41
CA GLU A 327 76.37 -74.29 -33.73
C GLU A 327 74.85 -74.10 -33.57
N ARG A 328 74.05 -75.18 -33.60
CA ARG A 328 72.59 -75.12 -33.40
C ARG A 328 72.16 -75.30 -31.95
N LEU A 329 73.11 -75.48 -31.01
CA LEU A 329 72.85 -75.67 -29.59
C LEU A 329 73.18 -74.40 -28.79
N PRO A 330 72.58 -74.19 -27.60
CA PRO A 330 72.87 -73.04 -26.76
C PRO A 330 74.36 -72.91 -26.42
N ALA A 331 74.91 -71.69 -26.36
CA ALA A 331 76.34 -71.43 -26.20
C ALA A 331 77.02 -72.11 -24.98
N TRP A 332 76.26 -72.43 -23.92
CA TRP A 332 76.77 -73.18 -22.77
C TRP A 332 77.08 -74.65 -23.09
N VAL A 333 76.37 -75.23 -24.06
CA VAL A 333 76.56 -76.61 -24.53
C VAL A 333 77.89 -76.75 -25.26
N GLY A 334 78.29 -75.75 -26.06
CA GLY A 334 79.60 -75.72 -26.70
C GLY A 334 80.76 -75.71 -25.69
N LYS A 335 80.67 -74.86 -24.65
CA LYS A 335 81.68 -74.82 -23.58
C LYS A 335 81.79 -76.15 -22.81
N LEU A 336 80.66 -76.78 -22.50
CA LEU A 336 80.65 -78.09 -21.84
C LEU A 336 81.29 -79.17 -22.72
N PHE A 337 81.06 -79.13 -24.04
CA PHE A 337 81.68 -80.06 -24.99
C PHE A 337 83.19 -79.86 -25.10
N ASP A 338 83.67 -78.61 -25.14
CA ASP A 338 85.11 -78.31 -25.13
C ASP A 338 85.77 -78.85 -23.85
N GLU A 339 85.12 -78.70 -22.70
CA GLU A 339 85.61 -79.23 -21.43
C GLU A 339 85.65 -80.75 -21.39
N LEU A 340 84.61 -81.44 -21.89
CA LEU A 340 84.57 -82.90 -21.98
C LEU A 340 85.61 -83.45 -22.96
N LEU A 341 85.77 -82.83 -24.13
CA LEU A 341 86.85 -83.15 -25.08
C LEU A 341 88.24 -82.93 -24.46
N GLY A 342 88.40 -81.87 -23.66
CA GLY A 342 89.62 -81.62 -22.89
C GLY A 342 89.94 -82.73 -21.89
N VAL A 343 88.93 -83.25 -21.19
CA VAL A 343 89.08 -84.40 -20.27
C VAL A 343 89.47 -85.68 -21.02
N VAL A 344 88.81 -85.98 -22.14
CA VAL A 344 89.10 -87.16 -22.97
C VAL A 344 90.51 -87.09 -23.58
N ASN A 345 90.91 -85.92 -24.10
CA ASN A 345 92.24 -85.71 -24.66
C ASN A 345 93.32 -85.81 -23.58
N GLY A 346 93.11 -85.18 -22.42
CA GLY A 346 94.03 -85.27 -21.29
C GLY A 346 94.20 -86.69 -20.76
N ALA A 347 93.14 -87.51 -20.75
CA ALA A 347 93.24 -88.92 -20.41
C ALA A 347 94.03 -89.73 -21.45
N CYS A 348 93.77 -89.53 -22.75
CA CYS A 348 94.48 -90.23 -23.82
C CYS A 348 95.97 -89.84 -23.92
N ASP A 349 96.32 -88.59 -23.63
CA ASP A 349 97.71 -88.13 -23.70
C ASP A 349 98.55 -88.63 -22.49
N ARG A 350 97.91 -88.95 -21.35
CA ARG A 350 98.57 -89.64 -20.23
C ARG A 350 99.01 -91.07 -20.58
N MET A 351 98.33 -91.74 -21.51
CA MET A 351 98.70 -93.09 -21.97
C MET A 351 99.89 -93.09 -22.93
N LYS A 352 100.19 -91.95 -23.58
CA LYS A 352 101.33 -91.80 -24.49
C LYS A 352 102.66 -91.48 -23.78
N LYS A 353 102.61 -91.24 -22.47
CA LYS A 353 103.78 -91.16 -21.59
C LYS A 353 103.93 -92.49 -20.87
#